data_AF-W2T2V0-F1
#
_entry.id   AF-W2T2V0-F1
#
_cell.length_a   1.000
_cell.length_b   1.000
_cell.length_c   1.000
_cell.angle_alpha   90.00
_cell.angle_beta   90.00
_cell.angle_gamma   90.00
#
_symmetry.space_group_name_H-M   'P 1'
#
loop_
_entity.id
_entity.type
_entity.pdbx_description
1 polymer ?
#
loop_
_entity_poly.entity_id
_entity_poly.type
_entity_poly.pdbx_seq_one_letter_code
_entity_poly.pdbx_strand_id
1 'polypeptide(L)'
;MLSSARSVDQQKSRKSRHTKPRRGSVVDWINGLSDNNTKDKEWERQDVKVIMEEAVTKRQIDLDSPYVTSLCVAVENCLMDGLRRRLLGLFGNRSSLALLHTIAKINVVAEQVLAKTLETNSE
;
A
#
# COMPACT_ATOMS: atom_id res chain seq x y z
N MET A 1 -41.43 6.96 55.69
CA MET A 1 -41.30 7.83 54.51
C MET A 1 -39.96 8.55 54.59
N LEU A 2 -38.96 8.10 53.85
CA LEU A 2 -37.70 8.81 53.61
C LEU A 2 -37.15 8.39 52.23
N SER A 3 -36.80 9.40 51.44
CA SER A 3 -36.26 9.36 50.08
C SER A 3 -34.97 8.53 49.93
N SER A 4 -34.69 8.02 48.73
CA SER A 4 -33.66 8.59 47.82
C SER A 4 -33.14 7.60 46.77
N ALA A 5 -32.74 8.18 45.63
CA ALA A 5 -31.72 7.76 44.68
C ALA A 5 -32.01 6.68 43.60
N ARG A 6 -32.35 7.20 42.40
CA ARG A 6 -31.72 6.97 41.07
C ARG A 6 -30.67 5.86 40.94
N SER A 7 -30.76 5.05 39.86
CA SER A 7 -29.73 4.85 38.80
C SER A 7 -30.25 3.75 37.85
N VAL A 8 -30.77 4.02 36.65
CA VAL A 8 -30.03 4.18 35.37
C VAL A 8 -28.80 3.28 35.24
N ASP A 9 -29.00 1.96 35.10
CA ASP A 9 -27.97 1.06 34.58
C ASP A 9 -27.92 1.17 33.05
N GLN A 10 -27.15 2.17 32.64
CA GLN A 10 -26.71 2.39 31.29
C GLN A 10 -25.66 1.32 30.96
N GLN A 11 -26.06 0.31 30.18
CA GLN A 11 -25.18 -0.72 29.64
C GLN A 11 -24.24 -0.12 28.59
N LYS A 12 -23.26 0.69 29.05
CA LYS A 12 -22.19 1.29 28.25
C LYS A 12 -21.04 0.30 28.14
N SER A 13 -21.25 -0.82 27.46
CA SER A 13 -20.15 -1.75 27.17
C SER A 13 -19.43 -1.32 25.89
N ARG A 14 -18.35 -0.56 26.12
CA ARG A 14 -17.12 -0.49 25.31
C ARG A 14 -17.32 -0.29 23.80
N LYS A 15 -17.61 0.96 23.42
CA LYS A 15 -17.28 1.49 22.09
C LYS A 15 -15.78 1.29 21.88
N SER A 16 -15.42 0.35 21.00
CA SER A 16 -14.05 0.10 20.58
C SER A 16 -13.43 1.43 20.18
N ARG A 17 -12.48 1.91 21.00
CA ARG A 17 -11.71 3.08 20.69
C ARG A 17 -10.85 2.68 19.51
N HIS A 18 -11.24 3.11 18.32
CA HIS A 18 -10.37 3.14 17.16
C HIS A 18 -9.25 4.12 17.47
N THR A 19 -8.21 3.62 18.16
CA THR A 19 -6.95 4.33 18.30
C THR A 19 -6.36 4.37 16.91
N LYS A 20 -6.45 5.54 16.26
CA LYS A 20 -5.66 5.81 15.05
C LYS A 20 -4.23 5.33 15.35
N PRO A 21 -3.64 4.45 14.53
CA PRO A 21 -2.30 3.99 14.80
C PRO A 21 -1.39 5.22 14.86
N ARG A 22 -0.75 5.42 16.02
CA ARG A 22 0.37 6.36 16.16
C ARG A 22 1.39 5.84 15.17
N ARG A 23 1.81 6.68 14.20
CA ARG A 23 2.80 6.39 13.14
C ARG A 23 3.72 5.25 13.56
N GLY A 24 3.36 4.02 13.19
CA GLY A 24 4.17 2.85 13.43
C GLY A 24 5.40 2.94 12.55
N SER A 25 6.39 2.08 12.80
CA SER A 25 7.50 1.93 11.87
C SER A 25 6.93 1.67 10.47
N VAL A 26 7.60 2.18 9.41
CA VAL A 26 7.21 1.93 8.01
C VAL A 26 6.98 0.43 7.77
N VAL A 27 7.74 -0.41 8.47
CA VAL A 27 7.62 -1.87 8.48
C VAL A 27 6.27 -2.37 9.04
N ASP A 28 5.80 -1.80 10.15
CA ASP A 28 4.52 -2.19 10.77
C ASP A 28 3.34 -1.86 9.86
N TRP A 29 3.46 -0.76 9.14
CA TRP A 29 2.46 -0.34 8.19
C TRP A 29 2.45 -1.21 6.93
N ILE A 30 3.62 -1.51 6.35
CA ILE A 30 3.77 -2.46 5.24
C ILE A 30 3.13 -3.81 5.58
N ASN A 31 3.37 -4.31 6.80
CA ASN A 31 2.80 -5.57 7.26
C ASN A 31 1.27 -5.50 7.43
N GLY A 32 0.72 -4.34 7.77
CA GLY A 32 -0.73 -4.11 7.89
C GLY A 32 -1.46 -4.03 6.55
N LEU A 33 -0.77 -3.84 5.41
CA LEU A 33 -1.40 -3.76 4.09
C LEU A 33 -1.91 -5.11 3.57
N SER A 34 -1.46 -6.22 4.16
CA SER A 34 -1.89 -7.57 3.75
C SER A 34 -3.34 -7.90 4.14
N ASP A 35 -3.95 -7.10 5.03
CA ASP A 35 -5.32 -7.29 5.49
C ASP A 35 -6.29 -6.55 4.55
N ASN A 36 -6.97 -7.30 3.69
CA ASN A 36 -7.89 -6.84 2.65
C ASN A 36 -9.20 -6.25 3.20
N ASN A 37 -9.16 -5.27 4.10
CA ASN A 37 -10.35 -4.59 4.60
C ASN A 37 -10.60 -3.28 3.87
N THR A 38 -11.78 -3.15 3.27
CA THR A 38 -12.24 -2.08 2.37
C THR A 38 -12.18 -0.65 2.94
N LYS A 39 -11.85 -0.49 4.22
CA LYS A 39 -11.70 0.81 4.90
C LYS A 39 -10.28 1.37 4.79
N ASP A 40 -9.31 0.55 4.42
CA ASP A 40 -7.90 0.91 4.39
C ASP A 40 -7.41 1.17 2.96
N LYS A 41 -8.19 1.83 2.11
CA LYS A 41 -7.70 2.38 0.82
C LYS A 41 -7.50 3.90 0.87
N GLU A 42 -7.83 4.52 1.99
CA GLU A 42 -7.68 5.97 2.18
C GLU A 42 -6.23 6.38 2.34
N TRP A 43 -5.38 5.51 2.90
CA TRP A 43 -3.94 5.77 3.04
C TRP A 43 -3.25 5.86 1.67
N GLU A 44 -3.61 5.01 0.70
CA GLU A 44 -3.04 5.03 -0.65
C GLU A 44 -3.35 6.37 -1.34
N ARG A 45 -4.58 6.86 -1.16
CA ARG A 45 -4.97 8.19 -1.65
C ARG A 45 -4.20 9.31 -0.97
N GLN A 46 -3.92 9.16 0.32
CA GLN A 46 -3.17 10.14 1.09
C GLN A 46 -1.70 10.19 0.69
N ASP A 47 -1.06 9.05 0.46
CA ASP A 47 0.34 8.98 0.01
C ASP A 47 0.52 9.55 -1.38
N VAL A 48 -0.37 9.18 -2.32
CA VAL A 48 -0.37 9.74 -3.68
C VAL A 48 -0.56 11.25 -3.64
N LYS A 49 -1.42 11.75 -2.75
CA LYS A 49 -1.60 13.19 -2.57
C LYS A 49 -0.32 13.86 -2.08
N VAL A 50 0.35 13.29 -1.07
CA VAL A 50 1.62 13.84 -0.55
C VAL A 50 2.70 13.84 -1.63
N ILE A 51 2.88 12.73 -2.35
CA ILE A 51 3.86 12.63 -3.44
C ILE A 51 3.54 13.65 -4.54
N MET A 52 2.26 13.83 -4.90
CA MET A 52 1.86 14.78 -5.92
C MET A 52 2.05 16.24 -5.47
N GLU A 53 1.78 16.55 -4.20
CA GLU A 53 2.06 17.87 -3.62
C GLU A 53 3.57 18.17 -3.61
N GLU A 54 4.41 17.19 -3.25
CA GLU A 54 5.87 17.33 -3.32
C GLU A 54 6.37 17.53 -4.75
N ALA A 55 5.87 16.72 -5.69
CA ALA A 55 6.23 16.84 -7.11
C ALA A 55 5.85 18.21 -7.68
N VAL A 56 4.68 18.75 -7.32
CA VAL A 56 4.21 20.06 -7.79
C VAL A 56 4.98 21.21 -7.14
N THR A 57 5.24 21.12 -5.83
CA THR A 57 5.83 22.23 -5.05
C THR A 57 7.35 22.30 -5.20
N LYS A 58 8.02 21.15 -5.16
CA LYS A 58 9.50 21.05 -5.19
C LYS A 58 10.05 20.72 -6.58
N ARG A 59 9.18 20.39 -7.55
CA ARG A 59 9.55 19.87 -8.89
C ARG A 59 10.39 18.58 -8.86
N GLN A 60 10.50 17.97 -7.68
CA GLN A 60 11.31 16.80 -7.40
C GLN A 60 10.60 15.97 -6.34
N ILE A 61 10.74 14.65 -6.46
CA ILE A 61 10.23 13.68 -5.49
C ILE A 61 11.45 13.12 -4.75
N ASP A 62 11.36 13.06 -3.43
CA ASP A 62 12.39 12.43 -2.61
C ASP A 62 12.22 10.90 -2.64
N LEU A 63 13.20 10.19 -3.17
CA LEU A 63 13.18 8.73 -3.32
C LEU A 63 13.35 8.00 -1.99
N ASP A 64 13.98 8.65 -1.01
CA ASP A 64 14.17 8.11 0.34
C ASP A 64 12.95 8.35 1.23
N SER A 65 11.91 9.00 0.68
CA SER A 65 10.67 9.27 1.38
C SER A 65 9.93 7.97 1.73
N PRO A 66 9.41 7.84 2.97
CA PRO A 66 8.64 6.67 3.38
C PRO A 66 7.33 6.52 2.58
N TYR A 67 6.80 7.61 2.03
CA TYR A 67 5.61 7.61 1.18
C TYR A 67 5.86 6.92 -0.16
N VAL A 68 7.03 7.15 -0.77
CA VAL A 68 7.43 6.52 -2.04
C VAL A 68 7.66 5.04 -1.82
N THR A 69 8.44 4.68 -0.80
CA THR A 69 8.70 3.27 -0.45
C THR A 69 7.40 2.50 -0.20
N SER A 70 6.46 3.07 0.55
CA SER A 70 5.18 2.42 0.81
C SER A 70 4.33 2.23 -0.44
N LEU A 71 4.22 3.27 -1.27
CA LEU A 71 3.49 3.18 -2.53
C LEU A 71 4.03 2.06 -3.41
N CYS A 72 5.36 1.92 -3.51
CA CYS A 72 6.00 0.84 -4.26
C CYS A 72 5.62 -0.55 -3.72
N VAL A 73 5.64 -0.72 -2.39
CA VAL A 73 5.25 -1.99 -1.76
C VAL A 73 3.77 -2.31 -1.97
N ALA A 74 2.91 -1.30 -1.90
CA ALA A 74 1.48 -1.42 -2.19
C ALA A 74 1.23 -1.96 -3.61
N VAL A 75 1.90 -1.34 -4.59
CA VAL A 75 1.78 -1.68 -6.00
C VAL A 75 2.32 -3.08 -6.26
N GLU A 76 3.49 -3.42 -5.71
CA GLU A 76 4.08 -4.76 -5.84
C GLU A 76 3.12 -5.83 -5.29
N ASN A 77 2.55 -5.61 -4.11
CA ASN A 77 1.58 -6.53 -3.51
C ASN A 77 0.31 -6.66 -4.36
N CYS A 78 -0.19 -5.56 -4.91
CA CYS A 78 -1.35 -5.57 -5.80
C CYS A 78 -1.08 -6.40 -7.07
N LEU A 79 0.09 -6.20 -7.69
CA LEU A 79 0.53 -6.97 -8.86
C LEU A 79 0.66 -8.46 -8.50
N MET A 80 1.29 -8.78 -7.37
CA MET A 80 1.50 -10.17 -6.95
C MET A 80 0.19 -10.89 -6.62
N ASP A 81 -0.74 -10.21 -5.97
CA ASP A 81 -2.07 -10.75 -5.67
C ASP A 81 -2.88 -11.00 -6.96
N GLY A 82 -2.81 -10.07 -7.92
CA GLY A 82 -3.39 -10.25 -9.26
C GLY A 82 -2.77 -11.42 -10.03
N LEU A 83 -1.45 -11.55 -10.01
CA LEU A 83 -0.73 -12.68 -10.63
C LEU A 83 -1.11 -14.02 -9.99
N ARG A 84 -1.19 -14.08 -8.65
CA ARG A 84 -1.60 -15.28 -7.91
C ARG A 84 -3.01 -15.72 -8.27
N ARG A 85 -3.95 -14.78 -8.41
CA ARG A 85 -5.36 -15.09 -8.71
C ARG A 85 -5.59 -15.47 -10.18
N ARG A 86 -4.80 -14.95 -11.12
CA ARG A 86 -5.15 -15.01 -12.55
C ARG A 86 -4.22 -15.88 -13.41
N LEU A 87 -2.99 -16.15 -12.99
CA LEU A 87 -1.93 -16.56 -13.94
C LEU A 87 -1.10 -17.77 -13.47
N LEU A 88 -1.75 -18.80 -12.92
CA LEU A 88 -1.15 -20.01 -12.31
C LEU A 88 -0.25 -20.87 -13.22
N GLY A 89 -0.02 -20.51 -14.49
CA GLY A 89 0.88 -21.23 -15.39
C GLY A 89 1.53 -20.41 -16.51
N LEU A 90 1.27 -19.09 -16.59
CA LEU A 90 1.83 -18.25 -17.66
C LEU A 90 3.21 -17.68 -17.31
N PHE A 91 3.47 -17.50 -16.01
CA PHE A 91 4.72 -16.95 -15.51
C PHE A 91 5.48 -18.05 -14.78
N GLY A 92 6.61 -18.49 -15.35
CA GLY A 92 7.48 -19.49 -14.73
C GLY A 92 7.96 -19.08 -13.34
N ASN A 93 8.09 -17.77 -13.09
CA ASN A 93 8.32 -17.17 -11.78
C ASN A 93 7.24 -16.12 -11.47
N ARG A 94 6.69 -16.15 -10.25
CA ARG A 94 5.77 -15.11 -9.73
C ARG A 94 6.58 -13.88 -9.29
N SER A 95 7.06 -13.11 -10.26
CA SER A 95 7.84 -11.89 -10.06
C SER A 95 7.31 -10.78 -10.96
N SER A 96 7.32 -9.53 -10.46
CA SER A 96 6.98 -8.35 -11.24
C SER A 96 7.90 -8.18 -12.46
N LEU A 97 9.15 -8.63 -12.38
CA LEU A 97 10.08 -8.65 -13.51
C LEU A 97 9.60 -9.58 -14.64
N ALA A 98 9.07 -10.77 -14.30
CA ALA A 98 8.53 -11.69 -15.30
C ALA A 98 7.30 -11.11 -15.99
N LEU A 99 6.45 -10.37 -15.24
CA LEU A 99 5.34 -9.61 -15.80
C LEU A 99 5.83 -8.50 -16.76
N LEU A 100 6.86 -7.76 -16.36
CA LEU A 100 7.46 -6.72 -17.19
C LEU A 100 8.01 -7.28 -18.51
N HIS A 101 8.70 -8.43 -18.48
CA HIS A 101 9.17 -9.13 -19.70
C HIS A 101 8.03 -9.49 -20.66
N THR A 102 6.85 -9.86 -20.16
CA THR A 102 5.70 -10.18 -21.00
C THR A 102 5.07 -8.91 -21.59
N ILE A 103 5.00 -7.82 -20.83
CA ILE A 103 4.45 -6.54 -21.31
C ILE A 103 5.40 -5.87 -22.31
N ALA A 104 6.72 -5.98 -22.11
CA ALA A 104 7.72 -5.43 -23.01
C ALA A 104 7.58 -5.94 -24.46
N LYS A 105 7.08 -7.18 -24.66
CA LYS A 105 6.84 -7.75 -26.00
C LYS A 105 5.77 -7.03 -26.81
N ILE A 106 4.85 -6.31 -26.15
CA ILE A 106 3.70 -5.64 -26.78
C ILE A 106 3.79 -4.12 -26.68
N ASN A 107 4.72 -3.57 -25.90
CA ASN A 107 4.82 -2.14 -25.64
C ASN A 107 6.28 -1.68 -25.57
N VAL A 108 6.65 -0.80 -26.50
CA VAL A 108 7.99 -0.20 -26.63
C VAL A 108 8.40 0.59 -25.38
N VAL A 109 7.45 1.26 -24.71
CA VAL A 109 7.76 2.00 -23.47
C VAL A 109 8.14 1.04 -22.35
N ALA A 110 7.47 -0.11 -22.26
CA ALA A 110 7.79 -1.12 -21.27
C ALA A 110 9.13 -1.81 -21.55
N GLU A 111 9.52 -1.93 -22.82
CA GLU A 111 10.85 -2.43 -23.22
C GLU A 111 11.97 -1.50 -22.74
N GLN A 112 11.80 -0.18 -22.87
CA GLN A 112 12.78 0.80 -22.35
C GLN A 112 12.91 0.71 -20.81
N VAL A 113 11.80 0.52 -20.11
CA VAL A 113 11.82 0.32 -18.65
C VAL A 113 12.54 -0.97 -18.30
N LEU A 114 12.26 -2.06 -19.02
CA LEU A 114 12.91 -3.35 -18.81
C LEU A 114 14.43 -3.27 -19.00
N ALA A 115 14.90 -2.62 -20.07
CA ALA A 115 16.34 -2.46 -20.31
C ALA A 115 17.04 -1.76 -19.13
N LYS A 116 16.48 -0.64 -18.66
CA LYS A 116 17.00 0.08 -17.49
C LYS A 116 16.95 -0.76 -16.21
N THR A 117 15.86 -1.50 -15.99
CA THR A 117 15.74 -2.38 -14.83
C THR A 117 16.79 -3.49 -14.85
N LEU A 118 17.11 -4.05 -16.02
CA LEU A 118 18.15 -5.08 -16.14
C LEU A 118 19.56 -4.50 -15.90
N GLU A 119 19.84 -3.31 -16.42
CA GLU A 119 21.10 -2.59 -16.16
C GLU A 119 21.31 -2.40 -14.65
N THR A 120 20.31 -1.85 -13.94
CA THR A 120 20.39 -1.62 -12.48
C THR A 120 20.46 -2.90 -11.65
N ASN A 121 19.89 -4.03 -12.10
CA ASN A 121 20.00 -5.30 -11.39
C ASN A 121 21.32 -6.05 -11.67
N SER A 122 22.11 -5.58 -12.64
CA SER A 122 23.40 -6.19 -13.00
C SER A 122 24.62 -5.56 -12.30
N GLU A 123 24.40 -4.45 -11.60
CA GLU A 123 25.38 -3.79 -10.72
C GLU A 123 25.32 -4.35 -9.30
#